data_AF-A0A1L5F9L2-F1
#
_entry.id   AF-A0A1L5F9L2-F1
#
_cell.length_a   1.000
_cell.length_b   1.000
_cell.length_c   1.000
_cell.angle_alpha   90.00
_cell.angle_beta   90.00
_cell.angle_gamma   90.00
#
_symmetry.space_group_name_H-M   'P 1'
#
loop_
_entity.id
_entity.type
_entity.pdbx_description
1 polymer ?
#
loop_
_entity_poly.entity_id
_entity_poly.type
_entity_poly.pdbx_seq_one_letter_code
_entity_poly.pdbx_strand_id
1 'polypeptide(L)'
;MSLITQQCHKELISTLNELKTIIEEMRKVSSEQILTWHKEEVNDWLDFLEKHTDKEELRSLEVEVGDRFFYKYNVRIEPVNLDKQRLNVFQKFINQINNALK
;
A
#
# COMPACT_ATOMS: atom_id res chain seq x y z
N MET A 1 8.48 22.88 0.40
CA MET A 1 7.66 21.93 1.18
C MET A 1 6.19 22.23 0.97
N SER A 2 5.61 21.55 -0.02
CA SER A 2 4.18 21.54 -0.24
C SER A 2 3.63 20.35 0.52
N LEU A 3 2.72 20.58 1.46
CA LEU A 3 2.13 19.50 2.26
C LEU A 3 0.88 18.95 1.58
N ILE A 4 0.59 17.67 1.79
CA ILE A 4 -0.73 17.12 1.45
C ILE A 4 -1.77 17.55 2.48
N THR A 5 -3.05 17.50 2.10
CA THR A 5 -4.12 17.82 3.05
C THR A 5 -4.24 16.72 4.11
N GLN A 6 -4.67 17.09 5.32
CA GLN A 6 -4.91 16.14 6.41
C GLN A 6 -5.93 15.06 6.03
N GLN A 7 -6.91 15.40 5.19
CA GLN A 7 -7.91 14.44 4.71
C GLN A 7 -7.26 13.38 3.81
N CYS A 8 -6.48 13.80 2.81
CA CYS A 8 -5.75 12.87 1.93
C CYS A 8 -4.81 11.98 2.74
N HIS A 9 -4.09 12.55 3.71
CA HIS A 9 -3.17 11.81 4.57
C HIS A 9 -3.87 10.70 5.36
N LYS A 10 -5.01 11.01 5.98
CA LYS A 10 -5.83 10.03 6.70
C LYS A 10 -6.36 8.93 5.78
N GLU A 11 -6.77 9.28 4.56
CA GLU A 11 -7.25 8.32 3.58
C GLU A 11 -6.13 7.36 3.13
N LEU A 12 -4.91 7.85 2.92
CA LEU A 12 -3.75 7.03 2.58
C LEU A 12 -3.44 6.00 3.68
N ILE A 13 -3.37 6.46 4.94
CA ILE A 13 -3.13 5.59 6.09
C ILE A 13 -4.27 4.56 6.24
N SER A 14 -5.52 4.98 6.07
CA SER A 14 -6.67 4.08 6.17
C SER A 14 -6.62 2.98 5.10
N THR A 15 -6.30 3.31 3.85
CA THR A 15 -6.21 2.33 2.76
C THR A 15 -5.04 1.37 2.95
N LEU A 16 -3.88 1.82 3.44
CA LEU A 16 -2.77 0.90 3.77
C LEU A 16 -3.11 -0.04 4.92
N ASN A 17 -3.83 0.43 5.95
CA ASN A 17 -4.30 -0.45 7.03
C ASN A 17 -5.31 -1.49 6.53
N GLU A 18 -6.18 -1.12 5.59
CA GLU A 18 -7.07 -2.06 4.90
C GLU A 18 -6.25 -3.12 4.13
N LEU A 19 -5.24 -2.69 3.36
CA LEU A 19 -4.36 -3.59 2.62
C LEU A 19 -3.63 -4.56 3.55
N LYS A 20 -3.06 -4.05 4.65
CA LYS A 20 -2.40 -4.84 5.69
C LYS A 20 -3.33 -5.91 6.25
N THR A 21 -4.56 -5.53 6.60
CA THR A 21 -5.57 -6.46 7.14
C THR A 21 -5.86 -7.59 6.16
N ILE A 22 -6.04 -7.28 4.88
CA ILE A 22 -6.28 -8.30 3.83
C ILE A 22 -5.08 -9.26 3.73
N ILE A 23 -3.86 -8.73 3.73
CA ILE A 23 -2.65 -9.57 3.68
C ILE A 23 -2.57 -10.48 4.92
N GLU A 24 -2.92 -9.98 6.10
CA GLU A 24 -2.96 -10.78 7.33
C GLU A 24 -3.99 -11.91 7.26
N GLU A 25 -5.19 -11.65 6.73
CA GLU A 25 -6.19 -12.69 6.49
C GLU A 25 -5.69 -13.72 5.47
N MET A 26 -5.04 -13.30 4.38
CA MET A 26 -4.43 -14.21 3.42
C MET A 26 -3.35 -15.08 4.06
N ARG A 27 -2.56 -14.54 5.00
CA ARG A 27 -1.51 -15.30 5.71
C ARG A 27 -2.05 -16.37 6.66
N LYS A 28 -3.31 -16.27 7.10
CA LYS A 28 -3.93 -17.33 7.91
C LYS A 28 -4.22 -18.59 7.08
N VAL A 29 -4.37 -18.44 5.76
CA VAL A 29 -4.75 -19.52 4.84
C VAL A 29 -3.64 -19.89 3.85
N SER A 30 -2.69 -19.00 3.59
CA SER A 30 -1.55 -19.20 2.69
C SER A 30 -0.23 -18.92 3.42
N SER A 31 0.72 -19.85 3.28
CA SER A 31 2.08 -19.74 3.81
C SER A 31 3.06 -19.13 2.81
N GLU A 32 2.58 -18.52 1.73
CA GLU A 32 3.43 -17.96 0.69
C GLU A 32 4.28 -16.78 1.22
N GLN A 33 5.60 -16.89 1.06
CA GLN A 33 6.56 -15.92 1.57
C GLN A 33 6.33 -14.49 1.05
N ILE A 34 5.79 -14.36 -0.16
CA ILE A 34 5.44 -13.07 -0.77
C ILE A 34 4.46 -12.27 0.09
N LEU A 35 3.54 -12.92 0.82
CA LEU A 35 2.60 -12.24 1.71
C LEU A 35 3.30 -11.70 2.97
N THR A 36 4.31 -12.40 3.45
CA THR A 36 5.15 -11.91 4.56
C THR A 36 5.89 -10.66 4.14
N TRP A 37 6.58 -10.70 3.00
CA TRP A 37 7.30 -9.53 2.48
C TRP A 37 6.36 -8.36 2.19
N HIS A 38 5.18 -8.63 1.64
CA HIS A 38 4.21 -7.58 1.35
C HIS A 38 3.72 -6.91 2.64
N LYS A 39 3.47 -7.69 3.69
CA LYS A 39 3.10 -7.14 5.00
C LYS A 39 4.21 -6.26 5.59
N GLU A 40 5.47 -6.70 5.49
CA GLU A 40 6.61 -5.93 5.99
C GLU A 40 6.71 -4.58 5.27
N GLU A 41 6.70 -4.57 3.93
CA GLU A 41 6.78 -3.33 3.15
C GLU A 41 5.57 -2.41 3.41
N VAL A 42 4.36 -2.96 3.56
CA VAL A 42 3.19 -2.15 3.94
C VAL A 42 3.35 -1.52 5.33
N ASN A 43 4.01 -2.18 6.29
CA ASN A 43 4.30 -1.55 7.58
C ASN A 43 5.35 -0.44 7.44
N ASP A 44 6.37 -0.63 6.62
CA ASP A 44 7.36 0.43 6.35
C ASP A 44 6.71 1.65 5.71
N TRP A 45 5.79 1.44 4.75
CA TRP A 45 5.02 2.54 4.15
C TRP A 45 4.10 3.24 5.14
N LEU A 46 3.46 2.49 6.06
CA LEU A 46 2.66 3.08 7.12
C LEU A 46 3.50 3.94 8.05
N ASP A 47 4.64 3.42 8.54
CA ASP A 47 5.56 4.14 9.42
C ASP A 47 6.09 5.42 8.74
N PHE A 48 6.40 5.33 7.44
CA PHE A 48 6.76 6.49 6.64
C PHE A 48 5.63 7.52 6.59
N LEU A 49 4.40 7.12 6.22
CA LEU A 49 3.28 8.05 6.16
C LEU A 49 3.00 8.70 7.52
N GLU A 50 3.13 7.98 8.64
CA GLU A 50 2.91 8.56 9.97
C GLU A 50 3.89 9.70 10.30
N LYS A 51 5.09 9.69 9.70
CA LYS A 51 6.16 10.67 9.94
C LYS A 51 6.22 11.77 8.87
N HIS A 52 5.69 11.51 7.68
CA HIS A 52 5.90 12.33 6.50
C HIS A 52 4.58 12.79 5.86
N THR A 53 4.40 14.11 5.74
CA THR A 53 3.26 14.75 5.06
C THR A 53 3.69 15.64 3.88
N ASP A 54 4.99 15.68 3.58
CA ASP A 54 5.54 16.49 2.50
C ASP A 54 5.40 15.80 1.14
N LYS A 55 4.98 16.57 0.12
CA LYS A 55 4.75 16.05 -1.24
C LYS A 55 6.04 15.59 -1.92
N GLU A 56 7.20 16.18 -1.64
CA GLU A 56 8.46 15.75 -2.25
C GLU A 56 8.86 14.38 -1.71
N GLU A 57 8.74 14.16 -0.40
CA GLU A 57 8.97 12.86 0.23
C GLU A 57 7.97 11.80 -0.26
N LEU A 58 6.69 12.18 -0.39
CA LEU A 58 5.65 11.29 -0.91
C LEU A 58 5.85 10.89 -2.38
N ARG A 59 6.57 11.67 -3.20
CA ARG A 59 6.94 11.24 -4.56
C ARG A 59 7.86 10.04 -4.55
N SER A 60 8.81 9.99 -3.62
CA SER A 60 9.69 8.83 -3.48
C SER A 60 8.89 7.58 -3.09
N LEU A 61 7.93 7.72 -2.18
CA LEU A 61 7.03 6.63 -1.82
C LEU A 61 6.15 6.20 -3.00
N GLU A 62 5.61 7.13 -3.78
CA GLU A 62 4.76 6.82 -4.95
C GLU A 62 5.50 5.96 -5.98
N VAL A 63 6.74 6.34 -6.31
CA VAL A 63 7.59 5.59 -7.24
C VAL A 63 7.88 4.18 -6.70
N GLU A 64 8.28 4.07 -5.42
CA GLU A 64 8.58 2.76 -4.82
C GLU A 64 7.34 1.85 -4.83
N VAL A 65 6.20 2.36 -4.37
CA VAL A 65 4.93 1.63 -4.30
C VAL A 65 4.49 1.17 -5.69
N GLY A 66 4.62 2.02 -6.70
CA GLY A 66 4.35 1.69 -8.10
C GLY A 66 5.23 0.56 -8.63
N ASP A 67 6.54 0.64 -8.42
CA ASP A 67 7.49 -0.40 -8.82
C ASP A 67 7.21 -1.72 -8.11
N ARG A 68 6.96 -1.68 -6.79
CA ARG A 68 6.63 -2.88 -6.01
C ARG A 68 5.35 -3.53 -6.48
N PHE A 69 4.34 -2.73 -6.82
CA PHE A 69 3.11 -3.26 -7.40
C PHE A 69 3.41 -3.97 -8.73
N PHE A 70 4.06 -3.29 -9.68
CA PHE A 70 4.25 -3.83 -11.03
C PHE A 70 5.17 -5.05 -11.07
N TYR A 71 6.33 -4.97 -10.39
CA TYR A 71 7.37 -5.99 -10.52
C TYR A 71 7.26 -7.14 -9.51
N LYS A 72 6.59 -6.95 -8.37
CA LYS A 72 6.59 -7.94 -7.28
C LYS A 72 5.19 -8.41 -6.91
N TYR A 73 4.23 -7.51 -6.77
CA TYR A 73 2.96 -7.81 -6.11
C TYR A 73 1.75 -7.96 -7.02
N ASN A 74 1.84 -7.56 -8.29
CA ASN A 74 0.82 -7.81 -9.31
C ASN A 74 0.90 -9.25 -9.86
N VAL A 75 0.86 -10.21 -8.94
CA VAL A 75 0.83 -11.65 -9.21
C VAL A 75 -0.40 -12.25 -8.54
N ARG A 76 -0.85 -13.38 -9.06
CA ARG A 76 -1.97 -14.12 -8.48
C ARG A 76 -1.51 -14.94 -7.28
N ILE A 77 -2.23 -14.81 -6.17
CA ILE A 77 -1.97 -15.52 -4.91
C ILE A 77 -3.28 -16.19 -4.47
N GLU A 78 -3.22 -17.38 -3.87
CA GLU A 78 -4.43 -18.02 -3.32
C GLU A 78 -4.70 -17.54 -1.88
N PRO A 79 -5.97 -17.36 -1.47
CA PRO A 79 -7.18 -17.59 -2.26
C PRO A 79 -7.57 -16.39 -3.14
N VAL A 80 -8.04 -16.68 -4.36
CA VAL A 80 -8.39 -15.68 -5.40
C VAL A 80 -9.27 -14.53 -4.90
N ASN A 81 -10.25 -14.82 -4.04
CA ASN A 81 -11.20 -13.81 -3.56
C ASN A 81 -10.53 -12.76 -2.67
N LEU A 82 -9.56 -13.17 -1.84
CA LEU A 82 -8.78 -12.22 -1.03
C LEU A 82 -7.72 -11.53 -1.88
N ASP A 83 -7.10 -12.24 -2.82
CA ASP A 83 -6.10 -11.65 -3.71
C ASP A 83 -6.68 -10.54 -4.61
N LYS A 84 -7.89 -10.73 -5.15
CA LYS A 84 -8.62 -9.67 -5.86
C LYS A 84 -8.83 -8.44 -4.98
N GLN A 85 -9.21 -8.63 -3.71
CA GLN A 85 -9.36 -7.52 -2.77
C GLN A 85 -8.02 -6.84 -2.49
N ARG A 86 -6.96 -7.61 -2.26
CA ARG A 86 -5.59 -7.11 -2.06
C ARG A 86 -5.15 -6.23 -3.23
N LEU A 87 -5.28 -6.71 -4.46
CA LEU A 87 -4.89 -5.97 -5.66
C LEU A 87 -5.74 -4.70 -5.86
N ASN A 88 -7.05 -4.77 -5.63
CA ASN A 88 -7.94 -3.60 -5.74
C ASN A 88 -7.58 -2.52 -4.72
N VAL A 89 -7.36 -2.88 -3.46
CA VAL A 89 -6.99 -1.94 -2.40
C VAL A 89 -5.59 -1.36 -2.65
N PHE A 90 -4.65 -2.17 -3.14
CA PHE A 90 -3.32 -1.69 -3.48
C PHE A 90 -3.35 -0.70 -4.66
N GLN A 91 -4.11 -1.00 -5.72
CA GLN A 91 -4.33 -0.03 -6.82
C GLN A 91 -5.04 1.24 -6.35
N LYS A 92 -6.03 1.14 -5.45
CA LYS A 92 -6.69 2.29 -4.83
C LYS A 92 -5.67 3.18 -4.10
N PHE A 93 -4.75 2.59 -3.34
CA PHE A 93 -3.69 3.32 -2.66
C PHE A 93 -2.78 4.06 -3.65
N ILE A 94 -2.32 3.39 -4.71
CA ILE A 94 -1.50 4.00 -5.78
C ILE A 94 -2.21 5.21 -6.42
N ASN A 95 -3.51 5.07 -6.69
CA ASN A 95 -4.30 6.18 -7.24
C ASN A 95 -4.46 7.34 -6.24
N GLN A 96 -4.63 7.04 -4.95
CA GLN A 96 -4.75 8.05 -3.91
C GLN A 96 -3.45 8.85 -3.74
N ILE A 97 -2.29 8.18 -3.69
CA ILE A 97 -1.01 8.88 -3.54
C ILE A 97 -0.71 9.74 -4.77
N ASN A 98 -0.99 9.23 -5.97
CA ASN A 98 -0.91 9.99 -7.21
C ASN A 98 -1.80 11.24 -7.21
N ASN A 99 -3.02 11.14 -6.69
CA ASN A 99 -3.93 12.28 -6.59
C ASN A 99 -3.51 13.28 -5.50
N ALA A 100 -2.92 12.83 -4.40
CA ALA A 100 -2.40 13.71 -3.36
C ALA A 100 -1.18 14.54 -3.84
N LEU A 101 -0.43 14.01 -4.80
CA LEU A 101 0.75 14.64 -5.39
C LEU A 101 0.46 15.62 -6.54
N LYS A 102 -0.75 15.57 -7.10
CA LYS A 102 -1.24 16.60 -8.04
C LYS A 102 -1.43 17.95 -7.32
#